data_AF-A0A7X9FFI9-F1
#
_entry.id   AF-A0A7X9FFI9-F1
#
_cell.length_a   1.000
_cell.length_b   1.000
_cell.length_c   1.000
_cell.angle_alpha   90.00
_cell.angle_beta   90.00
_cell.angle_gamma   90.00
#
_symmetry.space_group_name_H-M   'P 1'
#
loop_
_entity.id
_entity.type
_entity.pdbx_description
1 polymer ?
#
loop_
_entity_poly.entity_id
_entity_poly.type
_entity_poly.pdbx_seq_one_letter_code
_entity_poly.pdbx_strand_id
1 'polypeptide(L)'
;MDFATIGGIALGVGSILLAFILEGGNVGAVAQLPAMILVIGGTLGAATITTSFRTILSIPDFLRVAFSGHVPDPVTTIDRVVALAEKARREGVLGLESNLKKIRDPFFRKALQLVIDGTEATVLRQILATEISYMSERHRSGISLFKALGGFSP
;
A
#
# COMPACT_ATOMS: atom_id res chain seq x y z
N MET A 1 8.06 6.45 6.14
CA MET A 1 9.02 5.55 5.46
C MET A 1 9.14 4.31 6.30
N ASP A 2 9.02 3.15 5.67
CA ASP A 2 9.18 1.88 6.37
C ASP A 2 10.66 1.50 6.47
N PHE A 3 11.25 1.71 7.65
CA PHE A 3 12.64 1.35 7.94
C PHE A 3 12.88 -0.15 7.87
N ALA A 4 11.87 -0.98 8.16
CA ALA A 4 12.00 -2.44 8.11
C ALA A 4 12.16 -2.90 6.65
N THR A 5 11.35 -2.37 5.73
CA THR A 5 11.47 -2.67 4.29
C THR A 5 12.84 -2.26 3.74
N ILE A 6 13.31 -1.04 4.03
CA ILE A 6 14.60 -0.55 3.52
C ILE A 6 15.77 -1.35 4.14
N GLY A 7 15.75 -1.56 5.45
CA GLY A 7 16.78 -2.31 6.16
C GLY A 7 16.85 -3.77 5.72
N GLY A 8 15.70 -4.41 5.49
CA GLY A 8 15.62 -5.79 5.00
C GLY A 8 16.23 -5.95 3.62
N ILE A 9 15.93 -5.05 2.68
CA ILE A 9 16.54 -5.05 1.33
C ILE A 9 18.06 -4.85 1.42
N ALA A 10 18.51 -3.88 2.22
CA ALA A 10 19.94 -3.59 2.39
C ALA A 10 20.70 -4.79 3.00
N LEU A 11 20.12 -5.46 3.99
CA LEU A 11 20.71 -6.66 4.58
C LEU A 11 20.76 -7.84 3.59
N GLY A 12 19.67 -8.07 2.83
CA GLY A 12 19.63 -9.14 1.84
C GLY A 12 20.68 -8.96 0.73
N VAL A 13 20.66 -7.79 0.08
CA VAL A 13 21.62 -7.47 -0.99
C VAL A 13 23.05 -7.42 -0.44
N GLY A 14 23.24 -6.78 0.71
CA GLY A 14 24.56 -6.66 1.36
C GLY A 14 25.17 -8.01 1.72
N SER A 15 24.37 -8.95 2.23
CA SER A 15 24.84 -10.30 2.59
C SER A 15 25.30 -11.08 1.35
N ILE A 16 24.55 -11.00 0.25
CA ILE A 16 24.92 -11.66 -1.02
C ILE A 16 26.21 -11.07 -1.59
N LEU A 17 26.32 -9.74 -1.64
CA LEU A 17 27.51 -9.07 -2.17
C LEU A 17 28.75 -9.34 -1.31
N LEU A 18 28.61 -9.31 0.03
CA LEU A 18 29.70 -9.59 0.94
C LEU A 18 30.22 -11.02 0.75
N ALA A 19 29.33 -12.01 0.67
CA ALA A 19 29.70 -13.40 0.41
C ALA A 19 30.47 -13.54 -0.92
N PHE A 20 29.97 -12.91 -1.99
CA PHE A 20 30.60 -12.97 -3.30
C PHE A 20 32.00 -12.33 -3.34
N ILE A 21 32.21 -11.22 -2.62
CA ILE A 21 33.53 -10.58 -2.51
C ILE A 21 34.49 -11.45 -1.69
N LEU A 22 34.01 -12.07 -0.61
CA LEU A 22 34.84 -12.96 0.22
C LEU A 22 35.30 -14.21 -0.55
N GLU A 23 34.52 -14.69 -1.52
CA GLU A 23 34.90 -15.75 -2.45
C GLU A 23 35.89 -15.30 -3.55
N GLY A 24 36.30 -14.03 -3.54
CA GLY A 24 37.20 -13.45 -4.54
C GLY A 24 36.49 -12.96 -5.82
N GLY A 25 35.16 -12.88 -5.80
CA GLY A 25 34.35 -12.40 -6.90
C GLY A 25 34.46 -10.89 -7.11
N ASN A 26 34.50 -10.46 -8.38
CA ASN A 26 34.41 -9.04 -8.74
C ASN A 26 32.95 -8.62 -8.89
N VAL A 27 32.49 -7.62 -8.14
CA VAL A 27 31.10 -7.10 -8.18
C VAL A 27 30.64 -6.77 -9.61
N GLY A 28 31.54 -6.33 -10.49
CA GLY A 28 31.23 -6.06 -11.90
C GLY A 28 30.79 -7.29 -12.69
N ALA A 29 31.17 -8.50 -12.25
CA ALA A 29 30.77 -9.75 -12.87
C ALA A 29 29.29 -10.11 -12.58
N VAL A 30 28.71 -9.58 -11.50
CA VAL A 30 27.30 -9.77 -11.14
C VAL A 30 26.39 -8.84 -11.95
N ALA A 31 26.88 -7.64 -12.30
CA ALA A 31 26.12 -6.62 -13.01
C ALA A 31 26.21 -6.79 -14.54
N GLN A 32 25.70 -7.91 -15.06
CA GLN A 32 25.67 -8.15 -16.50
C GLN A 32 24.39 -7.59 -17.13
N LEU A 33 24.55 -6.57 -17.96
CA LEU A 33 23.42 -5.93 -18.67
C LEU A 33 22.58 -6.92 -19.49
N PRO A 34 23.16 -7.87 -20.25
CA PRO A 34 22.37 -8.86 -20.99
C PRO A 34 21.51 -9.75 -20.09
N ALA A 35 22.05 -10.22 -18.96
CA ALA A 35 21.34 -11.05 -18.00
C ALA A 35 20.18 -10.27 -17.36
N MET A 36 20.38 -8.99 -17.02
CA MET A 36 19.31 -8.14 -16.49
C MET A 36 18.18 -7.93 -17.51
N ILE A 37 18.51 -7.69 -18.78
CA ILE A 37 17.49 -7.55 -19.83
C ILE A 37 16.67 -8.84 -19.98
N LEU A 38 17.33 -10.01 -19.94
CA LEU A 38 16.66 -11.31 -20.04
C LEU A 38 15.73 -11.53 -18.85
N VAL A 39 16.23 -11.38 -17.62
CA VAL A 39 15.43 -11.64 -16.40
C VAL A 39 14.31 -10.61 -16.28
N ILE A 40 14.59 -9.31 -16.37
CA ILE A 40 13.57 -8.26 -16.22
C ILE A 40 12.56 -8.32 -17.37
N GLY A 41 13.03 -8.42 -18.61
CA GLY A 41 12.18 -8.50 -19.79
C GLY A 41 11.32 -9.77 -19.82
N GLY A 42 11.92 -10.92 -19.50
CA GLY A 42 11.21 -12.20 -19.41
C GLY A 42 10.18 -12.23 -18.28
N THR A 43 10.55 -11.75 -17.10
CA THR A 43 9.65 -11.66 -15.93
C THR A 43 8.46 -10.74 -16.22
N LEU A 44 8.70 -9.56 -16.78
CA LEU A 44 7.63 -8.63 -17.15
C LEU A 44 6.76 -9.19 -18.28
N GLY A 45 7.36 -9.84 -19.28
CA GLY A 45 6.64 -10.50 -20.36
C GLY A 45 5.79 -11.69 -19.89
N ALA A 46 6.27 -12.48 -18.92
CA ALA A 46 5.48 -13.52 -18.29
C ALA A 46 4.33 -12.92 -17.45
N ALA A 47 4.60 -11.83 -16.73
CA ALA A 47 3.58 -11.16 -15.92
C ALA A 47 2.45 -10.53 -16.76
N THR A 48 2.71 -10.04 -17.97
CA THR A 48 1.64 -9.52 -18.87
C THR A 48 0.71 -10.63 -19.35
N ILE A 49 1.16 -11.89 -19.40
CA ILE A 49 0.33 -13.03 -19.75
C ILE A 49 -0.61 -13.39 -18.59
N THR A 50 -0.10 -13.35 -17.37
CA THR A 50 -0.86 -13.79 -16.18
C THR A 50 -1.64 -12.68 -15.48
N THR A 51 -1.40 -11.42 -15.83
CA THR A 51 -1.97 -10.28 -15.11
C THR A 51 -2.32 -9.14 -16.07
N SER A 52 -3.34 -8.35 -15.71
CA SER A 52 -3.77 -7.23 -16.56
C SER A 52 -2.68 -6.18 -16.73
N PHE A 53 -2.54 -5.63 -17.94
CA PHE A 53 -1.58 -4.58 -18.25
C PHE A 53 -1.75 -3.33 -17.35
N ARG A 54 -2.99 -3.01 -16.97
CA ARG A 54 -3.31 -1.91 -16.06
C ARG A 54 -2.68 -2.13 -14.67
N THR A 55 -2.66 -3.36 -14.16
CA THR A 55 -2.05 -3.69 -12.86
C THR A 55 -0.53 -3.54 -12.89
N ILE A 56 0.10 -3.84 -14.04
CA ILE A 56 1.54 -3.66 -14.25
C ILE A 56 1.90 -2.17 -14.25
N LEU A 57 1.09 -1.32 -14.90
CA LEU A 57 1.29 0.13 -14.88
C LEU A 57 1.18 0.72 -13.45
N SER A 58 0.52 0.04 -12.52
CA SER A 58 0.41 0.45 -11.11
C SER A 58 1.58 0.01 -10.22
N ILE A 59 2.62 -0.65 -10.77
CA ILE A 59 3.83 -1.03 -10.01
C ILE A 59 4.44 0.16 -9.23
N PRO A 60 4.63 1.37 -9.82
CA PRO A 60 5.20 2.49 -9.09
C PRO A 60 4.37 2.92 -7.88
N ASP A 61 3.05 2.86 -7.99
CA ASP A 61 2.13 3.19 -6.90
C ASP A 61 2.24 2.17 -5.76
N PHE A 62 2.31 0.88 -6.08
CA PHE A 62 2.47 -0.17 -5.07
C PHE A 62 3.82 -0.09 -4.36
N LEU A 63 4.91 0.20 -5.09
CA LEU A 63 6.22 0.44 -4.48
C LEU A 63 6.15 1.64 -3.53
N ARG A 64 5.51 2.74 -3.94
CA ARG A 64 5.34 3.91 -3.08
C ARG A 64 4.61 3.56 -1.78
N VAL A 65 3.57 2.72 -1.85
CA VAL A 65 2.85 2.25 -0.64
C VAL A 65 3.76 1.39 0.24
N ALA A 66 4.49 0.43 -0.35
CA ALA A 66 5.40 -0.44 0.38
C ALA A 66 6.48 0.34 1.14
N PHE A 67 7.07 1.37 0.52
CA PHE A 67 8.11 2.19 1.17
C PHE A 67 7.55 3.31 2.08
N SER A 68 6.29 3.70 1.93
CA SER A 68 5.69 4.79 2.73
C SER A 68 5.48 4.39 4.20
N GLY A 69 5.14 3.13 4.48
CA GLY A 69 5.04 2.58 5.84
C GLY A 69 3.94 3.21 6.70
N HIS A 70 2.85 3.69 6.09
CA HIS A 70 1.81 4.38 6.84
C HIS A 70 0.82 3.38 7.45
N VAL A 71 1.06 3.01 8.71
CA VAL A 71 0.08 2.29 9.54
C VAL A 71 -0.51 3.30 10.53
N PRO A 72 -1.81 3.62 10.44
CA PRO A 72 -2.46 4.48 11.42
C PRO A 72 -2.41 3.84 12.81
N ASP A 73 -2.06 4.61 13.84
CA ASP A 73 -2.13 4.14 15.22
C ASP A 73 -3.61 3.97 15.64
N PRO A 74 -4.03 2.75 16.05
CA PRO A 74 -5.38 2.50 16.53
C PRO A 74 -5.81 3.43 17.66
N VAL A 75 -4.91 3.76 18.60
CA VAL A 75 -5.23 4.61 19.75
C VAL A 75 -5.61 6.01 19.27
N THR A 76 -4.76 6.64 18.44
CA THR A 76 -5.07 7.95 17.87
C THR A 76 -6.35 7.97 17.02
N THR A 77 -6.70 6.83 16.43
CA THR A 77 -7.92 6.70 15.62
C THR A 77 -9.15 6.66 16.52
N ILE A 78 -9.10 5.93 17.63
CA ILE A 78 -10.16 5.89 18.65
C ILE A 78 -10.38 7.29 19.22
N ASP A 79 -9.32 7.97 19.66
CA ASP A 79 -9.41 9.31 20.24
C ASP A 79 -10.05 10.31 19.28
N ARG A 80 -9.72 10.21 17.98
CA ARG A 80 -10.34 11.05 16.93
C ARG A 80 -11.82 10.79 16.79
N VAL A 81 -12.24 9.51 16.80
CA VAL A 81 -13.66 9.15 16.69
C VAL A 81 -14.44 9.64 17.90
N VAL A 82 -13.89 9.46 19.11
CA VAL A 82 -14.51 9.94 20.36
C VAL A 82 -14.64 11.46 20.34
N ALA A 83 -13.59 12.19 19.99
CA ALA A 83 -13.62 13.65 19.90
C ALA A 83 -14.67 14.16 18.88
N LEU A 84 -14.83 13.47 17.75
CA LEU A 84 -15.87 13.79 16.77
C LEU A 84 -17.27 13.49 17.30
N ALA A 85 -17.46 12.39 18.03
CA ALA A 85 -18.73 12.05 18.65
C ALA A 85 -19.15 13.06 19.73
N GLU A 86 -18.20 13.49 20.58
CA GLU A 86 -18.46 14.54 21.57
C GLU A 86 -18.84 15.87 20.91
N LYS A 87 -18.13 16.24 19.84
CA LYS A 87 -18.42 17.45 19.08
C LYS A 87 -19.81 17.38 18.43
N ALA A 88 -20.15 16.26 17.80
CA ALA A 88 -21.48 16.03 17.22
C ALA A 88 -22.59 16.18 18.27
N ARG A 89 -22.36 15.70 19.50
CA ARG A 89 -23.32 15.81 20.59
C ARG A 89 -23.52 17.25 21.09
N ARG A 90 -22.45 18.06 21.11
CA ARG A 90 -22.48 19.45 21.62
C ARG A 90 -22.95 20.47 20.57
N GLU A 91 -22.44 20.34 19.35
CA GLU A 91 -22.57 21.35 18.28
C GLU A 91 -23.50 20.88 17.14
N GLY A 92 -23.95 19.62 17.16
CA GLY A 92 -24.74 19.03 16.08
C GLY A 92 -23.93 18.78 14.81
N VAL A 93 -24.64 18.55 13.70
CA VAL A 93 -24.05 18.12 12.41
C VAL A 93 -23.17 19.22 11.78
N LEU A 94 -23.52 20.49 11.95
CA LEU A 94 -22.73 21.65 11.48
C LEU A 94 -21.32 21.69 12.09
N GLY A 95 -21.18 21.23 13.34
CA GLY A 95 -19.88 21.11 14.00
C GLY A 95 -18.95 20.10 13.31
N LEU A 96 -19.50 19.08 12.64
CA LEU A 96 -18.73 18.06 11.94
C LEU A 96 -18.23 18.52 10.56
N GLU A 97 -18.99 19.36 9.84
CA GLU A 97 -18.60 19.88 8.53
C GLU A 97 -17.27 20.65 8.58
N SER A 98 -17.07 21.45 9.63
CA SER A 98 -15.82 22.20 9.84
C SER A 98 -14.59 21.28 10.00
N ASN A 99 -14.78 20.05 10.45
CA ASN A 99 -13.72 19.05 10.61
C ASN A 99 -13.48 18.24 9.34
N LEU A 100 -14.47 18.12 8.46
CA LEU A 100 -14.37 17.35 7.20
C LEU A 100 -13.19 17.82 6.34
N LYS A 101 -12.95 19.13 6.28
CA LYS A 101 -11.82 19.74 5.54
C LYS A 101 -10.44 19.39 6.11
N LYS A 102 -10.37 19.02 7.39
CA LYS A 102 -9.11 18.71 8.10
C LYS A 102 -8.72 17.23 8.01
N ILE A 103 -9.68 16.36 7.70
CA ILE A 103 -9.45 14.91 7.56
C ILE A 103 -8.72 14.66 6.24
N ARG A 104 -7.51 14.11 6.31
CA ARG A 104 -6.70 13.76 5.13
C ARG A 104 -7.04 12.39 4.56
N ASP A 105 -7.43 11.46 5.41
CA ASP A 105 -7.77 10.10 4.99
C ASP A 105 -9.08 10.07 4.19
N PRO A 106 -9.07 9.61 2.92
CA PRO A 106 -10.25 9.60 2.09
C PRO A 106 -11.37 8.71 2.62
N PHE A 107 -11.03 7.57 3.23
CA PHE A 107 -11.99 6.63 3.80
C PHE A 107 -12.75 7.27 4.97
N PHE A 108 -12.03 7.85 5.92
CA PHE A 108 -12.63 8.52 7.07
C PHE A 108 -13.40 9.78 6.69
N ARG A 109 -12.93 10.53 5.68
CA ARG A 109 -13.66 11.68 5.14
C ARG A 109 -15.00 11.25 4.54
N LYS A 110 -15.00 10.19 3.72
CA LYS A 110 -16.23 9.64 3.12
C LYS A 110 -17.20 9.15 4.19
N ALA A 111 -16.71 8.46 5.22
CA ALA A 111 -17.53 8.02 6.35
C ALA A 111 -18.21 9.20 7.07
N LEU A 112 -17.44 10.26 7.38
CA LEU A 112 -17.99 11.44 8.05
C LEU A 112 -19.00 12.19 7.17
N GLN A 113 -18.75 12.29 5.87
CA GLN A 113 -19.67 12.92 4.92
C GLN A 113 -21.01 12.18 4.88
N LEU A 114 -21.01 10.85 4.79
CA LEU A 114 -22.24 10.05 4.79
C LEU A 114 -23.06 10.21 6.08
N VAL A 115 -22.39 10.39 7.23
CA VAL A 115 -23.04 10.68 8.52
C VAL A 115 -23.69 12.07 8.50
N ILE A 116 -23.00 13.08 7.96
CA ILE A 116 -23.53 14.44 7.81
C ILE A 116 -24.74 14.46 6.88
N ASP A 117 -24.69 13.68 5.80
CA ASP A 117 -25.78 13.53 4.83
C ASP A 117 -27.00 12.74 5.40
N GLY A 118 -26.93 12.27 6.65
CA GLY A 118 -28.03 11.59 7.32
C GLY A 118 -28.22 10.13 6.90
N THR A 119 -27.18 9.48 6.39
CA THR A 119 -27.25 8.06 5.99
C THR A 119 -27.55 7.18 7.20
N GLU A 120 -28.51 6.26 7.07
CA GLU A 120 -28.83 5.29 8.12
C GLU A 120 -27.62 4.41 8.47
N ALA A 121 -27.49 4.04 9.75
CA ALA A 121 -26.32 3.32 10.25
C ALA A 121 -26.09 1.96 9.57
N THR A 122 -27.16 1.27 9.17
CA THR A 122 -27.11 -0.01 8.47
C THR A 122 -26.52 0.15 7.07
N VAL A 123 -27.02 1.12 6.30
CA VAL A 123 -26.55 1.45 4.95
C VAL A 123 -25.12 1.98 4.99
N LEU A 124 -24.80 2.87 5.93
CA LEU A 124 -23.45 3.38 6.14
C LEU A 124 -22.45 2.22 6.35
N ARG A 125 -22.78 1.28 7.23
CA ARG A 125 -21.94 0.10 7.49
C ARG A 125 -21.74 -0.72 6.22
N GLN A 126 -22.79 -0.96 5.43
CA GLN A 126 -22.68 -1.71 4.18
C GLN A 126 -21.76 -1.00 3.17
N ILE A 127 -21.89 0.32 3.01
CA ILE A 127 -21.04 1.11 2.11
C ILE A 127 -19.58 1.03 2.54
N LEU A 128 -19.29 1.26 3.82
CA LEU A 128 -17.92 1.25 4.34
C LEU A 128 -17.30 -0.16 4.30
N ALA A 129 -18.07 -1.21 4.58
CA ALA A 129 -17.60 -2.59 4.46
C ALA A 129 -17.26 -2.94 3.00
N THR A 130 -18.10 -2.50 2.06
CA THR A 130 -17.86 -2.68 0.62
C THR A 130 -16.59 -1.94 0.17
N GLU A 131 -16.39 -0.71 0.64
CA GLU A 131 -15.18 0.07 0.37
C GLU A 131 -13.91 -0.66 0.88
N ILE A 132 -13.96 -1.18 2.11
CA ILE A 132 -12.85 -1.97 2.69
C ILE A 132 -12.58 -3.21 1.84
N SER A 133 -13.63 -3.90 1.39
CA SER A 133 -13.50 -5.09 0.52
C SER A 133 -12.78 -4.76 -0.79
N TYR A 134 -13.22 -3.72 -1.51
CA TYR A 134 -12.58 -3.29 -2.75
C TYR A 134 -11.14 -2.79 -2.54
N MET A 135 -10.90 -2.09 -1.43
CA MET A 135 -9.55 -1.68 -1.07
C MET A 135 -8.64 -2.89 -0.85
N SER A 136 -9.13 -3.91 -0.13
CA SER A 136 -8.39 -5.16 0.12
C SER A 136 -8.11 -5.91 -1.18
N GLU A 137 -9.10 -6.02 -2.08
CA GLU A 137 -8.95 -6.66 -3.38
C GLU A 137 -7.91 -5.96 -4.27
N ARG A 138 -7.90 -4.61 -4.26
CA ARG A 138 -6.88 -3.82 -4.95
C ARG A 138 -5.47 -4.09 -4.41
N HIS A 139 -5.31 -4.15 -3.09
CA HIS A 139 -4.01 -4.50 -2.49
C HIS A 139 -3.61 -5.94 -2.79
N ARG A 140 -4.56 -6.88 -2.74
CA ARG A 140 -4.34 -8.29 -3.07
C ARG A 140 -3.87 -8.47 -4.51
N SER A 141 -4.43 -7.71 -5.45
CA SER A 141 -3.97 -7.68 -6.85
C SER A 141 -2.51 -7.27 -6.95
N GLY A 142 -2.11 -6.21 -6.23
CA GLY A 142 -0.70 -5.77 -6.18
C GLY A 142 0.22 -6.83 -5.56
N ILE A 143 -0.17 -7.42 -4.43
CA ILE A 143 0.58 -8.50 -3.77
C ILE A 143 0.75 -9.71 -4.70
N SER A 144 -0.33 -10.10 -5.39
CA SER A 144 -0.30 -11.22 -6.33
C SER A 144 0.64 -10.96 -7.50
N LEU A 145 0.67 -9.72 -8.02
CA LEU A 145 1.61 -9.33 -9.07
C LEU A 145 3.06 -9.52 -8.62
N PHE A 146 3.46 -8.99 -7.45
CA PHE A 146 4.84 -9.15 -6.97
C PHE A 146 5.21 -10.60 -6.67
N LYS A 147 4.26 -11.41 -6.19
CA LYS A 147 4.47 -12.86 -6.03
C LYS A 147 4.71 -13.55 -7.39
N ALA A 148 3.97 -13.18 -8.43
CA ALA A 148 4.17 -13.71 -9.77
C ALA A 148 5.53 -13.27 -10.34
N LEU A 149 5.88 -11.98 -10.22
CA LEU A 149 7.18 -11.46 -10.67
C LEU A 149 8.35 -12.19 -9.99
N GLY A 150 8.28 -12.42 -8.68
CA GLY A 150 9.30 -13.19 -7.95
C GLY A 150 9.31 -14.69 -8.28
N GLY A 151 8.22 -15.22 -8.82
CA GLY A 151 8.13 -16.62 -9.26
C GLY A 151 8.61 -16.85 -10.69
N PHE A 152 8.58 -15.84 -11.55
CA PHE A 152 9.06 -15.92 -12.95
C PHE A 152 10.51 -15.48 -13.13
N SER A 153 11.11 -14.87 -12.12
CA SER A 153 12.49 -14.40 -12.17
C SER A 153 13.58 -15.48 -12.07
N PRO A 154 13.39 -16.63 -11.39
CA PRO A 154 14.35 -17.75 -11.41
C PRO A 154 14.34 -18.50 -12.74
#